data_AF-A0A7X0NKP3-F1
#
_entry.id   AF-A0A7X0NKP3-F1
#
_cell.length_a   1.000
_cell.length_b   1.000
_cell.length_c   1.000
_cell.angle_alpha   90.00
_cell.angle_beta   90.00
_cell.angle_gamma   90.00
#
_symmetry.space_group_name_H-M   'P 1'
#
loop_
_entity.id
_entity.type
_entity.pdbx_description
1 polymer ?
#
loop_
_entity_poly.entity_id
_entity_poly.type
_entity_poly.pdbx_seq_one_letter_code
_entity_poly.pdbx_strand_id
1 'polypeptide(L)'
;MNIKTAFIIPSTLLFISLSVSAETVPNIFSPNTPAKAAEVNENFDFLASKSMGMNLIDGEIEVDVDCTADAAALNKAYTEHVNYKDLNFRIKGNCYGDITVKRTFDGDNNWEGNSYQVASQSINIQPQEGHTAELIPNDLSGKVAIWGGFGGGLYLIDLTITLGDDWDYGAAFSRNGHGSVINVTIIGPDTPNGTGILLQEGAQAYISGVNISKVALGIFGNNNAAIRFIQTPSTVSSQSEAVKVLGSSVRQQVALDITSAQGKALDLDGGTNWMGWGQSITATGNNILIGGGSTLAVDILDVTGVIDVENTSLLKATNLSSTSNLQVSNSELNLVNATVGGNTNFYMSKLNAQNINATGLYLWNSSFNISSGNITAFTTLTERSLLRVENTTLSGVLVNNSTLSGQSLTILNADIQNNAMLDITTSTITSNFDVDSNSTAILEDITFNGSQFNINQSDVRILGTTKMPTSKLACWGLSQVEYEGNNDILATAPNSNCLDQSSITTLIDLVKSNHSIPE
;
A
#
# COMPACT_ATOMS: atom_id res chain seq x y z
N MET A 1 -3.24 39.38 7.40
CA MET A 1 -2.95 40.07 8.68
C MET A 1 -4.27 40.32 9.38
N ASN A 2 -4.63 39.45 10.34
CA ASN A 2 -5.64 39.75 11.35
C ASN A 2 -5.39 38.86 12.57
N ILE A 3 -5.37 39.51 13.71
CA ILE A 3 -4.88 39.03 15.00
C ILE A 3 -5.97 38.17 15.66
N LYS A 4 -5.58 36.99 16.13
CA LYS A 4 -6.39 36.13 17.01
C LYS A 4 -6.46 36.78 18.39
N THR A 5 -7.67 37.04 18.88
CA THR A 5 -7.93 37.31 20.29
C THR A 5 -8.68 36.12 20.87
N ALA A 6 -8.02 35.35 21.72
CA ALA A 6 -8.61 34.25 22.46
C ALA A 6 -9.43 34.83 23.63
N PHE A 7 -10.71 34.45 23.72
CA PHE A 7 -11.54 34.69 24.89
C PHE A 7 -11.62 33.40 25.70
N ILE A 8 -11.05 33.42 26.90
CA ILE A 8 -11.11 32.33 27.87
C ILE A 8 -12.43 32.51 28.64
N ILE A 9 -13.37 31.58 28.48
CA ILE A 9 -14.55 31.49 29.33
C ILE A 9 -14.25 30.44 30.41
N PRO A 10 -14.34 30.78 31.71
CA PRO A 10 -14.17 29.80 32.78
C PRO A 10 -15.42 28.92 32.81
N SER A 11 -15.26 27.63 32.46
CA SER A 11 -16.27 26.61 32.72
C SER A 11 -16.40 26.41 34.23
N THR A 12 -17.37 27.08 34.84
CA THR A 12 -17.93 26.68 36.14
C THR A 12 -18.58 25.31 35.99
N LEU A 13 -17.95 24.28 36.56
CA LEU A 13 -18.60 23.00 36.85
C LEU A 13 -19.78 23.27 37.80
N LEU A 14 -21.01 23.18 37.30
CA LEU A 14 -22.16 22.92 38.15
C LEU A 14 -22.14 21.43 38.52
N PHE A 15 -21.82 21.12 39.78
CA PHE A 15 -22.11 19.82 40.37
C PHE A 15 -23.60 19.74 40.67
N ILE A 16 -24.37 19.12 39.77
CA ILE A 16 -25.67 18.57 40.12
C ILE A 16 -25.38 17.27 40.87
N SER A 17 -25.61 17.28 42.17
CA SER A 17 -25.54 16.09 43.01
C SER A 17 -26.71 15.18 42.66
N LEU A 18 -26.46 14.23 41.77
CA LEU A 18 -27.35 13.09 41.58
C LEU A 18 -27.13 12.15 42.76
N SER A 19 -28.19 11.95 43.54
CA SER A 19 -28.29 10.90 44.55
C SER A 19 -28.22 9.55 43.84
N VAL A 20 -27.01 8.98 43.72
CA VAL A 20 -26.83 7.57 43.36
C VAL A 20 -27.46 6.77 44.48
N SER A 21 -28.58 6.10 44.19
CA SER A 21 -29.10 5.06 45.08
C SER A 21 -28.15 3.86 44.93
N ALA A 22 -27.11 3.82 45.77
CA ALA A 22 -26.30 2.63 45.91
C ALA A 22 -27.21 1.49 46.39
N GLU A 23 -27.35 0.41 45.61
CA GLU A 23 -27.98 -0.81 46.08
C GLU A 23 -27.30 -1.24 47.37
N THR A 24 -28.08 -1.32 48.45
CA THR A 24 -27.56 -1.61 49.78
C THR A 24 -27.09 -3.05 49.85
N VAL A 25 -25.81 -3.25 50.19
CA VAL A 25 -25.27 -4.56 50.59
C VAL A 25 -26.22 -5.18 51.65
N PRO A 26 -26.55 -6.48 51.58
CA PRO A 26 -27.63 -7.08 52.37
C PRO A 26 -27.56 -6.78 53.87
N ASN A 27 -26.35 -6.73 54.42
CA ASN A 27 -26.10 -6.48 55.84
C ASN A 27 -25.09 -5.32 56.01
N ILE A 28 -25.40 -4.32 56.85
CA ILE A 28 -24.48 -3.23 57.19
C ILE A 28 -23.99 -3.42 58.63
N PHE A 29 -22.68 -3.58 58.81
CA PHE A 29 -22.09 -3.82 60.13
C PHE A 29 -21.68 -2.50 60.80
N SER A 30 -22.08 -2.34 62.06
CA SER A 30 -21.66 -1.20 62.90
C SER A 30 -20.39 -1.54 63.68
N PRO A 31 -19.48 -0.58 63.90
CA PRO A 31 -18.27 -0.79 64.68
C PRO A 31 -18.56 -1.36 66.07
N ASN A 32 -17.75 -2.33 66.51
CA ASN A 32 -17.83 -3.00 67.82
C ASN A 32 -19.08 -3.87 68.06
N THR A 33 -19.87 -4.15 67.03
CA THR A 33 -20.94 -5.16 67.09
C THR A 33 -20.46 -6.46 66.46
N PRO A 34 -20.46 -7.60 67.18
CA PRO A 34 -20.15 -8.90 66.58
C PRO A 34 -21.14 -9.23 65.45
N ALA A 35 -20.64 -9.38 64.23
CA ALA A 35 -21.43 -9.79 63.08
C ALA A 35 -21.68 -11.31 63.11
N LYS A 36 -22.87 -11.76 62.70
CA LYS A 36 -23.09 -13.21 62.54
C LYS A 36 -22.38 -13.69 61.27
N ALA A 37 -21.73 -14.85 61.35
CA ALA A 37 -21.02 -15.43 60.20
C ALA A 37 -21.93 -15.60 58.97
N ALA A 38 -23.21 -15.94 59.17
CA ALA A 38 -24.18 -16.05 58.07
C ALA A 38 -24.44 -14.71 57.36
N GLU A 39 -24.58 -13.61 58.11
CA GLU A 39 -24.82 -12.26 57.56
C GLU A 39 -23.59 -11.74 56.80
N VAL A 40 -22.39 -12.11 57.28
CA VAL A 40 -21.12 -11.81 56.60
C VAL A 40 -21.00 -12.64 55.30
N ASN A 41 -21.35 -13.93 55.34
CA ASN A 41 -21.35 -14.78 54.16
C ASN A 41 -22.37 -14.32 53.11
N GLU A 42 -23.57 -13.90 53.50
CA GLU A 42 -24.56 -13.33 52.59
C GLU A 42 -24.05 -12.07 51.88
N ASN A 43 -23.29 -11.22 52.59
CA ASN A 43 -22.62 -10.09 51.96
C ASN A 43 -21.51 -10.52 51.01
N PHE A 44 -20.73 -11.54 51.35
CA PHE A 44 -19.70 -12.08 50.46
C PHE A 44 -20.32 -12.76 49.23
N ASP A 45 -21.41 -13.50 49.36
CA ASP A 45 -22.16 -14.10 48.26
C ASP A 45 -22.81 -13.03 47.38
N PHE A 46 -23.33 -11.95 47.98
CA PHE A 46 -23.80 -10.77 47.26
C PHE A 46 -22.67 -10.07 46.49
N LEU A 47 -21.50 -9.89 47.10
CA LEU A 47 -20.34 -9.30 46.42
C LEU A 47 -19.78 -10.23 45.33
N ALA A 48 -19.77 -11.54 45.56
CA ALA A 48 -19.30 -12.55 44.61
C ALA A 48 -20.23 -12.68 43.40
N SER A 49 -21.56 -12.63 43.61
CA SER A 49 -22.55 -12.60 42.53
C SER A 49 -22.55 -11.28 41.75
N LYS A 50 -22.04 -10.20 42.34
CA LYS A 50 -21.83 -8.90 41.66
C LYS A 50 -20.45 -8.80 41.00
N SER A 51 -19.47 -9.62 41.39
CA SER A 51 -18.16 -9.71 40.74
C SER A 51 -18.21 -10.64 39.53
N MET A 52 -18.55 -10.10 38.36
CA MET A 52 -18.26 -10.78 37.09
C MET A 52 -16.73 -10.89 36.94
N GLY A 53 -16.18 -12.09 36.78
CA GLY A 53 -14.77 -12.30 36.43
C GLY A 53 -13.78 -12.65 37.54
N MET A 54 -14.21 -13.19 38.70
CA MET A 54 -13.23 -13.82 39.61
C MET A 54 -12.86 -15.22 39.10
N ASN A 55 -11.71 -15.26 38.42
CA ASN A 55 -11.06 -16.42 37.80
C ASN A 55 -11.88 -17.07 36.69
N LEU A 56 -11.36 -17.01 35.45
CA LEU A 56 -11.84 -17.88 34.39
C LEU A 56 -11.73 -19.33 34.84
N ILE A 57 -12.82 -20.07 34.69
CA ILE A 57 -12.81 -21.52 34.81
C ILE A 57 -11.96 -22.02 33.64
N ASP A 58 -10.81 -22.63 33.95
CA ASP A 58 -10.03 -23.36 32.95
C ASP A 58 -10.92 -24.50 32.43
N GLY A 59 -11.43 -24.33 31.22
CA GLY A 59 -12.40 -25.22 30.61
C GLY A 59 -13.04 -24.62 29.38
N GLU A 60 -13.50 -25.52 28.51
CA GLU A 60 -14.22 -25.23 27.29
C GLU A 60 -15.70 -25.56 27.50
N ILE A 61 -16.59 -24.69 27.01
CA ILE A 61 -18.02 -24.97 26.96
C ILE A 61 -18.53 -24.77 25.55
N GLU A 62 -19.41 -25.67 25.12
CA GLU A 62 -20.10 -25.63 23.84
C GLU A 62 -21.59 -25.43 24.08
N VAL A 63 -22.18 -24.45 23.39
CA VAL A 63 -23.57 -24.02 23.62
C VAL A 63 -24.28 -23.85 22.29
N ASP A 64 -25.36 -24.60 22.11
CA ASP A 64 -26.28 -24.41 20.99
C ASP A 64 -27.27 -23.28 21.31
N VAL A 65 -27.30 -22.26 20.45
CA VAL A 65 -28.14 -21.06 20.64
C VAL A 65 -29.09 -20.88 19.46
N ASP A 66 -30.39 -20.79 19.76
CA ASP A 66 -31.45 -20.54 18.77
C ASP A 66 -31.94 -19.08 18.85
N CYS A 67 -31.56 -18.26 17.88
CA CYS A 67 -31.94 -16.85 17.80
C CYS A 67 -33.18 -16.61 16.90
N THR A 68 -33.87 -17.66 16.46
CA THR A 68 -34.99 -17.53 15.51
C THR A 68 -36.17 -16.76 16.11
N ALA A 69 -36.44 -16.94 17.39
CA ALA A 69 -37.53 -16.27 18.11
C ALA A 69 -37.04 -15.14 19.05
N ASP A 70 -35.74 -15.11 19.35
CA ASP A 70 -35.13 -14.19 20.30
C ASP A 70 -33.69 -13.87 19.88
N ALA A 71 -33.48 -12.73 19.21
CA ALA A 71 -32.16 -12.30 18.76
C ALA A 71 -31.17 -12.07 19.93
N ALA A 72 -31.66 -11.87 21.17
CA ALA A 72 -30.82 -11.71 22.35
C ALA A 72 -30.37 -13.05 22.97
N ALA A 73 -30.78 -14.20 22.43
CA ALA A 73 -30.42 -15.51 22.97
C ALA A 73 -28.90 -15.71 23.10
N LEU A 74 -28.12 -15.22 22.14
CA LEU A 74 -26.65 -15.28 22.20
C LEU A 74 -26.07 -14.38 23.30
N ASN A 75 -26.61 -13.17 23.51
CA ASN A 75 -26.18 -12.30 24.61
C ASN A 75 -26.46 -12.96 25.98
N LYS A 76 -27.62 -13.64 26.11
CA LYS A 76 -28.00 -14.37 27.32
C LYS A 76 -27.05 -15.55 27.57
N ALA A 77 -26.78 -16.37 26.55
CA ALA A 77 -25.84 -17.48 26.64
C ALA A 77 -24.42 -17.02 27.00
N TYR A 78 -23.94 -15.92 26.41
CA TYR A 78 -22.67 -15.32 26.79
C TYR A 78 -22.64 -14.91 28.26
N THR A 79 -23.68 -14.22 28.74
CA THR A 79 -23.75 -13.76 30.14
C THR A 79 -23.78 -14.93 31.13
N GLU A 80 -24.48 -16.02 30.79
CA GLU A 80 -24.55 -17.22 31.62
C GLU A 80 -23.20 -17.95 31.73
N HIS A 81 -22.41 -17.93 30.65
CA HIS A 81 -21.14 -18.66 30.55
C HIS A 81 -19.90 -17.77 30.57
N VAL A 82 -20.02 -16.48 30.86
CA VAL A 82 -18.94 -15.48 30.81
C VAL A 82 -17.68 -15.86 31.60
N ASN A 83 -17.81 -16.72 32.60
CA ASN A 83 -16.69 -17.17 33.44
C ASN A 83 -15.89 -18.33 32.82
N TYR A 84 -16.26 -18.88 31.66
CA TYR A 84 -15.45 -19.90 30.97
C TYR A 84 -14.36 -19.27 30.12
N LYS A 85 -13.19 -19.89 30.12
CA LYS A 85 -12.06 -19.42 29.32
C LYS A 85 -12.29 -19.56 27.82
N ASP A 86 -12.85 -20.68 27.39
CA ASP A 86 -13.10 -20.97 25.98
C ASP A 86 -14.61 -21.21 25.78
N LEU A 87 -15.23 -20.33 24.99
CA LEU A 87 -16.66 -20.31 24.69
C LEU A 87 -16.89 -20.68 23.22
N ASN A 88 -17.60 -21.78 22.95
CA ASN A 88 -17.99 -22.18 21.60
C ASN A 88 -19.50 -22.10 21.42
N PHE A 89 -19.97 -21.13 20.65
CA PHE A 89 -21.38 -20.97 20.31
C PHE A 89 -21.67 -21.55 18.93
N ARG A 90 -22.65 -22.47 18.87
CA ARG A 90 -23.28 -22.87 17.62
C ARG A 90 -24.64 -22.19 17.50
N ILE A 91 -24.73 -21.22 16.61
CA ILE A 91 -25.90 -20.34 16.48
C ILE A 91 -26.77 -20.72 15.28
N LYS A 92 -28.06 -20.42 15.33
CA LYS A 92 -28.93 -20.41 14.15
C LYS A 92 -29.90 -19.22 14.21
N GLY A 93 -30.28 -18.72 13.04
CA GLY A 93 -31.06 -17.49 12.92
C GLY A 93 -30.21 -16.23 13.10
N ASN A 94 -30.86 -15.14 13.52
CA ASN A 94 -30.25 -13.81 13.56
C ASN A 94 -29.99 -13.40 15.01
N CYS A 95 -28.74 -13.49 15.44
CA CYS A 95 -28.33 -13.16 16.81
C CYS A 95 -27.74 -11.75 16.88
N TYR A 96 -27.92 -11.06 18.00
CA TYR A 96 -27.21 -9.81 18.24
C TYR A 96 -25.71 -10.07 18.45
N GLY A 97 -24.87 -9.40 17.64
CA GLY A 97 -23.43 -9.59 17.64
C GLY A 97 -22.69 -8.97 18.83
N ASP A 98 -23.19 -7.84 19.36
CA ASP A 98 -22.57 -7.21 20.54
C ASP A 98 -23.02 -7.95 21.79
N ILE A 99 -22.32 -9.05 22.06
CA ILE A 99 -22.60 -9.99 23.15
C ILE A 99 -22.18 -9.48 24.52
N THR A 100 -21.39 -8.40 24.56
CA THR A 100 -20.82 -7.86 25.79
C THR A 100 -21.70 -6.82 26.46
N VAL A 101 -22.72 -6.33 25.76
CA VAL A 101 -23.69 -5.39 26.33
C VAL A 101 -24.53 -6.11 27.39
N LYS A 102 -24.42 -5.64 28.62
CA LYS A 102 -25.18 -6.19 29.74
C LYS A 102 -26.67 -5.85 29.60
N ARG A 103 -27.51 -6.87 29.55
CA ARG A 103 -28.97 -6.71 29.65
C ARG A 103 -29.43 -6.74 31.09
N THR A 104 -29.27 -5.63 31.81
CA THR A 104 -29.93 -5.42 33.11
C THR A 104 -31.09 -4.46 32.98
N PHE A 105 -32.27 -4.88 33.43
CA PHE A 105 -33.36 -3.97 33.73
C PHE A 105 -32.97 -3.23 35.01
N ASP A 106 -32.70 -1.92 34.94
CA ASP A 106 -32.87 -1.10 36.14
C ASP A 106 -34.37 -0.85 36.38
N GLY A 107 -34.72 -0.40 37.58
CA GLY A 107 -36.11 -0.12 37.96
C GLY A 107 -36.79 1.00 37.16
N ASP A 108 -36.05 1.67 36.27
CA ASP A 108 -36.49 2.81 35.47
C ASP A 108 -36.42 2.54 33.94
N ASN A 109 -36.14 1.31 33.50
CA ASN A 109 -35.96 0.90 32.10
C ASN A 109 -34.89 1.71 31.34
N ASN A 110 -33.88 2.25 32.02
CA ASN A 110 -32.76 2.95 31.41
C ASN A 110 -31.56 2.01 31.22
N TRP A 111 -30.95 2.10 30.05
CA TRP A 111 -29.81 1.28 29.66
C TRP A 111 -28.49 1.94 30.11
N GLU A 112 -27.71 1.27 30.96
CA GLU A 112 -26.30 1.61 31.14
C GLU A 112 -25.46 0.84 30.11
N GLY A 113 -24.97 1.53 29.08
CA GLY A 113 -24.14 0.99 27.99
C GLY A 113 -22.72 0.58 28.39
N ASN A 114 -22.57 -0.20 29.45
CA ASN A 114 -21.29 -0.75 29.88
C ASN A 114 -21.02 -2.07 29.15
N SER A 115 -20.26 -2.03 28.06
CA SER A 115 -19.65 -3.21 27.48
C SER A 115 -18.42 -3.62 28.29
N TYR A 116 -18.20 -4.92 28.43
CA TYR A 116 -17.03 -5.46 29.13
C TYR A 116 -16.33 -6.52 28.28
N GLN A 117 -15.02 -6.61 28.38
CA GLN A 117 -14.23 -7.66 27.73
C GLN A 117 -13.50 -8.44 28.80
N VAL A 118 -13.64 -9.77 28.78
CA VAL A 118 -12.92 -10.65 29.71
C VAL A 118 -11.53 -10.91 29.14
N ALA A 119 -10.50 -10.58 29.91
CA ALA A 119 -9.12 -10.78 29.48
C ALA A 119 -8.80 -12.27 29.31
N SER A 120 -8.04 -12.61 28.26
CA SER A 120 -7.62 -14.00 27.96
C SER A 120 -8.74 -15.01 27.69
N GLN A 121 -9.97 -14.56 27.39
CA GLN A 121 -11.08 -15.42 26.97
C GLN A 121 -11.07 -15.64 25.46
N SER A 122 -11.34 -16.87 25.01
CA SER A 122 -11.57 -17.21 23.61
C SER A 122 -13.06 -17.35 23.33
N ILE A 123 -13.52 -16.76 22.23
CA ILE A 123 -14.90 -16.85 21.76
C ILE A 123 -14.89 -17.41 20.34
N ASN A 124 -15.60 -18.50 20.13
CA ASN A 124 -15.81 -19.13 18.85
C ASN A 124 -17.31 -19.10 18.52
N ILE A 125 -17.66 -18.63 17.32
CA ILE A 125 -19.04 -18.56 16.84
C ILE A 125 -19.12 -19.15 15.44
N GLN A 126 -19.99 -20.13 15.29
CA GLN A 126 -20.27 -20.81 14.02
C GLN A 126 -21.74 -21.21 13.93
N PRO A 127 -22.27 -21.55 12.74
CA PRO A 127 -23.63 -22.07 12.62
C PRO A 127 -23.82 -23.44 13.29
N GLN A 128 -25.06 -23.75 13.67
CA GLN A 128 -25.48 -25.14 13.91
C GLN A 128 -25.46 -25.95 12.60
N GLU A 129 -25.22 -27.25 12.69
CA GLU A 129 -25.13 -28.13 11.52
C GLU A 129 -26.41 -28.04 10.66
N GLY A 130 -26.23 -27.81 9.35
CA GLY A 130 -27.34 -27.69 8.39
C GLY A 130 -28.11 -26.37 8.44
N HIS A 131 -27.65 -25.38 9.24
CA HIS A 131 -28.28 -24.08 9.36
C HIS A 131 -27.36 -22.93 8.91
N THR A 132 -27.96 -21.81 8.54
CA THR A 132 -27.28 -20.53 8.34
C THR A 132 -27.40 -19.69 9.60
N ALA A 133 -26.42 -18.81 9.84
CA ALA A 133 -26.45 -17.91 10.97
C ALA A 133 -25.95 -16.51 10.62
N GLU A 134 -26.55 -15.52 11.27
CA GLU A 134 -26.24 -14.11 11.08
C GLU A 134 -26.00 -13.40 12.41
N LEU A 135 -24.99 -12.55 12.46
CA LEU A 135 -24.80 -11.57 13.52
C LEU A 135 -25.32 -10.21 13.04
N ILE A 136 -26.29 -9.66 13.75
CA ILE A 136 -26.94 -8.39 13.45
C ILE A 136 -26.67 -7.36 14.55
N PRO A 137 -26.91 -6.06 14.29
CA PRO A 137 -26.67 -5.02 15.29
C PRO A 137 -27.55 -5.23 16.51
N ASN A 138 -26.96 -5.14 17.70
CA ASN A 138 -27.66 -5.21 18.97
C ASN A 138 -28.63 -4.03 19.10
N ASP A 139 -29.87 -4.28 19.51
CA ASP A 139 -30.92 -3.27 19.70
C ASP A 139 -30.56 -2.17 20.70
N LEU A 140 -29.55 -2.41 21.53
CA LEU A 140 -29.13 -1.51 22.61
C LEU A 140 -27.95 -0.64 22.22
N SER A 141 -26.90 -1.26 21.64
CA SER A 141 -25.70 -0.54 21.22
C SER A 141 -25.78 -0.04 19.79
N GLY A 142 -26.73 -0.55 18.99
CA GLY A 142 -26.83 -0.29 17.56
C GLY A 142 -25.73 -0.93 16.73
N LYS A 143 -24.98 -1.90 17.30
CA LYS A 143 -23.72 -2.41 16.75
C LYS A 143 -23.59 -3.92 16.84
N VAL A 144 -22.77 -4.51 15.98
CA VAL A 144 -22.25 -5.87 16.12
C VAL A 144 -21.04 -5.88 17.04
N ALA A 145 -20.08 -4.96 16.84
CA ALA A 145 -18.93 -4.71 17.71
C ALA A 145 -18.36 -5.95 18.44
N ILE A 146 -18.01 -7.02 17.71
CA ILE A 146 -17.44 -8.22 18.32
C ILE A 146 -15.91 -8.16 18.39
N TRP A 147 -15.35 -8.50 19.56
CA TRP A 147 -13.93 -8.27 19.85
C TRP A 147 -13.19 -9.51 20.37
N GLY A 148 -12.02 -9.77 19.80
CA GLY A 148 -10.95 -10.56 20.42
C GLY A 148 -9.91 -9.62 21.07
N GLY A 149 -9.95 -9.47 22.39
CA GLY A 149 -9.18 -8.47 23.11
C GLY A 149 -8.29 -9.05 24.22
N PHE A 150 -7.28 -8.27 24.67
CA PHE A 150 -6.52 -8.53 25.90
C PHE A 150 -5.94 -9.95 26.01
N GLY A 151 -5.26 -10.40 24.95
CA GLY A 151 -4.67 -11.75 24.86
C GLY A 151 -5.67 -12.89 24.63
N GLY A 152 -6.97 -12.60 24.54
CA GLY A 152 -8.03 -13.55 24.22
C GLY A 152 -8.16 -13.88 22.73
N GLY A 153 -9.08 -14.79 22.42
CA GLY A 153 -9.33 -15.33 21.08
C GLY A 153 -10.70 -14.90 20.50
N LEU A 154 -10.78 -14.67 19.19
CA LEU A 154 -12.05 -14.52 18.47
C LEU A 154 -12.02 -15.34 17.17
N TYR A 155 -12.91 -16.33 17.06
CA TYR A 155 -13.00 -17.25 15.93
C TYR A 155 -14.40 -17.18 15.34
N LEU A 156 -14.51 -16.74 14.09
CA LEU A 156 -15.78 -16.56 13.37
C LEU A 156 -15.73 -17.41 12.11
N ILE A 157 -16.70 -18.31 11.94
CA ILE A 157 -16.68 -19.32 10.88
C ILE A 157 -18.08 -19.43 10.25
N ASP A 158 -18.17 -19.36 8.92
CA ASP A 158 -19.40 -19.60 8.14
C ASP A 158 -20.59 -18.69 8.53
N LEU A 159 -20.32 -17.41 8.80
CA LEU A 159 -21.32 -16.42 9.26
C LEU A 159 -21.58 -15.33 8.23
N THR A 160 -22.78 -14.75 8.30
CA THR A 160 -23.03 -13.39 7.79
C THR A 160 -23.02 -12.40 8.95
N ILE A 161 -22.43 -11.23 8.76
CA ILE A 161 -22.37 -10.14 9.73
C ILE A 161 -22.91 -8.88 9.06
N THR A 162 -23.97 -8.30 9.61
CA THR A 162 -24.57 -7.06 9.12
C THR A 162 -24.29 -5.94 10.11
N LEU A 163 -23.56 -4.91 9.69
CA LEU A 163 -23.18 -3.78 10.55
C LEU A 163 -24.32 -2.80 10.76
N GLY A 164 -24.26 -2.06 11.87
CA GLY A 164 -25.18 -0.96 12.15
C GLY A 164 -24.94 0.30 11.30
N ASP A 165 -25.86 1.26 11.40
CA ASP A 165 -25.76 2.55 10.69
C ASP A 165 -24.68 3.48 11.27
N ASP A 166 -24.37 3.34 12.56
CA ASP A 166 -23.28 4.04 13.25
C ASP A 166 -21.92 3.36 13.01
N TRP A 167 -20.83 4.02 13.43
CA TRP A 167 -19.49 3.43 13.28
C TRP A 167 -19.37 2.12 14.06
N ASP A 168 -19.17 1.03 13.33
CA ASP A 168 -19.21 -0.36 13.82
C ASP A 168 -18.04 -1.19 13.25
N TYR A 169 -17.83 -2.38 13.81
CA TYR A 169 -16.79 -3.33 13.44
C TYR A 169 -17.39 -4.71 13.22
N GLY A 170 -17.14 -5.31 12.05
CA GLY A 170 -17.58 -6.68 11.76
C GLY A 170 -16.82 -7.72 12.57
N ALA A 171 -15.49 -7.57 12.63
CA ALA A 171 -14.63 -8.31 13.56
C ALA A 171 -13.47 -7.43 14.00
N ALA A 172 -13.19 -7.35 15.30
CA ALA A 172 -12.11 -6.53 15.81
C ALA A 172 -11.17 -7.31 16.72
N PHE A 173 -9.86 -7.10 16.55
CA PHE A 173 -8.81 -7.73 17.35
C PHE A 173 -7.90 -6.65 17.94
N SER A 174 -7.63 -6.70 19.23
CA SER A 174 -6.87 -5.65 19.92
C SER A 174 -6.05 -6.18 21.10
N ARG A 175 -4.96 -5.50 21.46
CA ARG A 175 -4.14 -5.75 22.67
C ARG A 175 -3.69 -7.20 22.75
N ASN A 176 -2.96 -7.64 21.73
CA ASN A 176 -2.50 -9.03 21.54
C ASN A 176 -3.63 -10.07 21.44
N GLY A 177 -4.88 -9.66 21.16
CA GLY A 177 -5.95 -10.57 20.80
C GLY A 177 -5.61 -11.36 19.52
N HIS A 178 -6.10 -12.59 19.44
CA HIS A 178 -5.81 -13.48 18.32
C HIS A 178 -7.08 -14.15 17.77
N GLY A 179 -7.00 -14.78 16.60
CA GLY A 179 -8.06 -15.68 16.14
C GLY A 179 -8.20 -15.76 14.63
N SER A 180 -9.42 -15.99 14.14
CA SER A 180 -9.67 -16.18 12.72
C SER A 180 -11.04 -15.72 12.26
N VAL A 181 -11.12 -15.29 11.00
CA VAL A 181 -12.36 -14.98 10.29
C VAL A 181 -12.36 -15.82 9.01
N ILE A 182 -13.19 -16.86 8.98
CA ILE A 182 -13.17 -17.91 7.94
C ILE A 182 -14.54 -18.03 7.29
N ASN A 183 -14.61 -17.86 5.96
CA ASN A 183 -15.84 -17.93 5.17
C ASN A 183 -16.95 -17.03 5.73
N VAL A 184 -16.59 -15.81 6.14
CA VAL A 184 -17.53 -14.83 6.71
C VAL A 184 -17.85 -13.76 5.68
N THR A 185 -19.14 -13.44 5.54
CA THR A 185 -19.61 -12.29 4.76
C THR A 185 -19.91 -11.13 5.70
N ILE A 186 -19.30 -9.96 5.48
CA ILE A 186 -19.52 -8.74 6.27
C ILE A 186 -20.15 -7.67 5.36
N ILE A 187 -21.31 -7.16 5.76
CA ILE A 187 -22.11 -6.22 4.98
C ILE A 187 -22.36 -4.98 5.82
N GLY A 188 -21.88 -3.82 5.36
CA GLY A 188 -22.20 -2.54 5.98
C GLY A 188 -23.56 -1.96 5.53
N PRO A 189 -23.98 -0.85 6.14
CA PRO A 189 -25.22 -0.16 5.79
C PRO A 189 -25.18 0.48 4.38
N ASP A 190 -26.34 0.88 3.86
CA ASP A 190 -26.44 1.46 2.50
C ASP A 190 -25.64 2.75 2.32
N THR A 191 -25.49 3.55 3.39
CA THR A 191 -24.49 4.62 3.45
C THR A 191 -23.24 4.04 4.09
N PRO A 192 -22.16 3.75 3.33
CA PRO A 192 -21.06 2.97 3.86
C PRO A 192 -20.45 3.59 5.12
N ASN A 193 -20.35 2.77 6.17
CA ASN A 193 -19.81 3.17 7.46
C ASN A 193 -19.04 2.00 8.09
N GLY A 194 -18.25 2.28 9.12
CA GLY A 194 -17.55 1.27 9.91
C GLY A 194 -16.40 0.57 9.19
N THR A 195 -15.88 -0.47 9.84
CA THR A 195 -14.78 -1.29 9.34
C THR A 195 -15.18 -2.76 9.29
N GLY A 196 -14.87 -3.45 8.19
CA GLY A 196 -15.10 -4.89 8.08
C GLY A 196 -14.31 -5.68 9.13
N ILE A 197 -12.98 -5.64 9.03
CA ILE A 197 -12.07 -6.30 9.99
C ILE A 197 -11.02 -5.29 10.51
N LEU A 198 -10.93 -5.14 11.83
CA LEU A 198 -9.91 -4.31 12.50
C LEU A 198 -8.91 -5.19 13.25
N LEU A 199 -7.62 -4.94 13.09
CA LEU A 199 -6.56 -5.52 13.91
C LEU A 199 -5.64 -4.41 14.41
N GLN A 200 -5.43 -4.33 15.72
CA GLN A 200 -4.62 -3.28 16.32
C GLN A 200 -3.82 -3.72 17.54
N GLU A 201 -2.81 -2.95 17.93
CA GLU A 201 -2.10 -3.11 19.21
C GLU A 201 -1.55 -4.52 19.43
N GLY A 202 -0.76 -5.01 18.47
CA GLY A 202 -0.15 -6.35 18.54
C GLY A 202 -1.07 -7.53 18.18
N ALA A 203 -2.33 -7.26 17.82
CA ALA A 203 -3.30 -8.30 17.53
C ALA A 203 -3.00 -9.08 16.23
N GLN A 204 -3.51 -10.31 16.15
CA GLN A 204 -3.20 -11.22 15.03
C GLN A 204 -4.42 -12.02 14.56
N ALA A 205 -4.68 -12.09 13.26
CA ALA A 205 -5.78 -12.92 12.77
C ALA A 205 -5.44 -13.67 11.47
N TYR A 206 -6.03 -14.85 11.34
CA TYR A 206 -6.11 -15.60 10.08
C TYR A 206 -7.40 -15.23 9.35
N ILE A 207 -7.30 -14.92 8.06
CA ILE A 207 -8.41 -14.50 7.20
C ILE A 207 -8.47 -15.47 6.03
N SER A 208 -9.64 -16.05 5.78
CA SER A 208 -9.86 -17.03 4.71
C SER A 208 -11.26 -16.88 4.14
N GLY A 209 -11.42 -16.77 2.82
CA GLY A 209 -12.75 -16.79 2.19
C GLY A 209 -13.68 -15.66 2.62
N VAL A 210 -13.15 -14.51 3.00
CA VAL A 210 -13.97 -13.40 3.51
C VAL A 210 -14.52 -12.56 2.36
N ASN A 211 -15.80 -12.18 2.45
CA ASN A 211 -16.43 -11.23 1.53
C ASN A 211 -16.88 -9.99 2.32
N ILE A 212 -16.29 -8.83 2.03
CA ILE A 212 -16.64 -7.56 2.70
C ILE A 212 -17.24 -6.60 1.68
N SER A 213 -18.37 -5.98 2.00
CA SER A 213 -19.01 -4.98 1.15
C SER A 213 -19.74 -3.90 1.95
N LYS A 214 -20.02 -2.76 1.29
CA LYS A 214 -20.76 -1.62 1.88
C LYS A 214 -20.15 -1.02 3.17
N VAL A 215 -18.86 -1.19 3.39
CA VAL A 215 -18.15 -0.61 4.55
C VAL A 215 -17.35 0.63 4.15
N ALA A 216 -17.04 1.51 5.11
CA ALA A 216 -16.12 2.62 4.87
C ALA A 216 -14.68 2.10 4.70
N LEU A 217 -14.25 1.21 5.59
CA LEU A 217 -12.94 0.54 5.56
C LEU A 217 -13.10 -0.98 5.48
N GLY A 218 -12.38 -1.64 4.59
CA GLY A 218 -12.45 -3.10 4.44
C GLY A 218 -11.72 -3.84 5.57
N ILE A 219 -10.40 -3.95 5.45
CA ILE A 219 -9.50 -4.52 6.46
C ILE A 219 -8.52 -3.44 6.90
N PHE A 220 -8.44 -3.20 8.20
CA PHE A 220 -7.54 -2.22 8.77
C PHE A 220 -6.61 -2.87 9.81
N GLY A 221 -5.31 -2.86 9.53
CA GLY A 221 -4.25 -3.26 10.47
C GLY A 221 -3.43 -2.07 10.93
N ASN A 222 -3.24 -1.87 12.24
CA ASN A 222 -2.34 -0.85 12.76
C ASN A 222 -1.60 -1.28 14.03
N ASN A 223 -0.58 -0.52 14.43
CA ASN A 223 0.14 -0.68 15.71
C ASN A 223 0.61 -2.12 15.95
N ASN A 224 1.47 -2.63 15.06
CA ASN A 224 2.08 -3.96 15.14
C ASN A 224 1.08 -5.14 14.99
N ALA A 225 0.01 -4.96 14.23
CA ALA A 225 -0.89 -6.06 13.89
C ALA A 225 -0.21 -7.11 12.98
N ALA A 226 -0.70 -8.35 13.01
CA ALA A 226 -0.28 -9.42 12.10
C ALA A 226 -1.47 -10.06 11.38
N ILE A 227 -1.59 -9.80 10.09
CA ILE A 227 -2.66 -10.30 9.22
C ILE A 227 -2.15 -11.48 8.41
N ARG A 228 -2.93 -12.58 8.35
CA ARG A 228 -2.57 -13.78 7.58
C ARG A 228 -3.71 -14.20 6.68
N PHE A 229 -3.58 -13.97 5.37
CA PHE A 229 -4.53 -14.50 4.38
C PHE A 229 -4.16 -15.95 4.03
N ILE A 230 -5.08 -16.90 4.21
CA ILE A 230 -4.84 -18.34 4.05
C ILE A 230 -5.98 -19.03 3.30
N GLN A 231 -5.68 -20.21 2.73
CA GLN A 231 -6.61 -21.21 2.19
C GLN A 231 -7.50 -20.74 1.02
N THR A 232 -8.46 -19.85 1.28
CA THR A 232 -9.49 -19.45 0.32
C THR A 232 -9.36 -17.95 0.01
N PRO A 233 -9.43 -17.53 -1.27
CA PRO A 233 -9.34 -16.13 -1.66
C PRO A 233 -10.41 -15.27 -0.97
N SER A 234 -10.04 -14.03 -0.63
CA SER A 234 -10.97 -13.06 -0.05
C SER A 234 -11.26 -11.94 -1.04
N THR A 235 -12.48 -11.39 -0.97
CA THR A 235 -12.92 -10.23 -1.74
C THR A 235 -13.32 -9.12 -0.78
N VAL A 236 -12.72 -7.94 -0.93
CA VAL A 236 -12.93 -6.81 -0.02
C VAL A 236 -13.29 -5.56 -0.81
N SER A 237 -14.53 -5.10 -0.65
CA SER A 237 -15.04 -3.88 -1.27
C SER A 237 -15.38 -2.85 -0.20
N SER A 238 -14.92 -1.61 -0.40
CA SER A 238 -15.10 -0.51 0.54
C SER A 238 -15.32 0.82 -0.17
N GLN A 239 -15.80 1.81 0.58
CA GLN A 239 -15.91 3.18 0.07
C GLN A 239 -14.55 3.89 0.04
N SER A 240 -13.77 3.80 1.12
CA SER A 240 -12.54 4.59 1.29
C SER A 240 -11.27 3.75 1.11
N GLU A 241 -10.93 2.87 2.05
CA GLU A 241 -9.77 1.99 1.92
C GLU A 241 -10.15 0.51 2.05
N ALA A 242 -9.88 -0.27 1.01
CA ALA A 242 -10.24 -1.69 1.03
C ALA A 242 -9.29 -2.46 1.94
N VAL A 243 -7.99 -2.22 1.83
CA VAL A 243 -7.01 -2.72 2.78
C VAL A 243 -6.05 -1.61 3.18
N LYS A 244 -6.02 -1.30 4.47
CA LYS A 244 -5.12 -0.31 5.07
C LYS A 244 -4.25 -0.97 6.12
N VAL A 245 -2.94 -0.79 6.04
CA VAL A 245 -1.99 -1.42 6.95
C VAL A 245 -0.92 -0.41 7.35
N LEU A 246 -0.83 -0.11 8.65
CA LEU A 246 0.06 0.89 9.22
C LEU A 246 0.99 0.27 10.27
N GLY A 247 2.31 0.28 10.01
CA GLY A 247 3.31 -0.28 10.94
C GLY A 247 2.98 -1.69 11.42
N SER A 248 2.55 -2.55 10.49
CA SER A 248 2.05 -3.89 10.76
C SER A 248 2.59 -4.90 9.74
N SER A 249 2.29 -6.18 9.91
CA SER A 249 2.78 -7.24 9.03
C SER A 249 1.65 -8.01 8.36
N VAL A 250 1.84 -8.36 7.10
CA VAL A 250 0.91 -9.18 6.32
C VAL A 250 1.63 -10.37 5.73
N ARG A 251 1.05 -11.56 5.90
CA ARG A 251 1.43 -12.77 5.16
C ARG A 251 0.26 -13.20 4.30
N GLN A 252 0.46 -13.23 3.00
CA GLN A 252 -0.57 -13.60 2.05
C GLN A 252 -0.16 -14.93 1.39
N GLN A 253 -0.98 -15.97 1.61
CA GLN A 253 -0.81 -17.31 1.04
C GLN A 253 -1.90 -17.67 0.03
N VAL A 254 -2.80 -16.73 -0.25
CA VAL A 254 -3.89 -16.88 -1.20
C VAL A 254 -4.14 -15.55 -1.93
N ALA A 255 -4.76 -15.61 -3.11
CA ALA A 255 -5.15 -14.42 -3.86
C ALA A 255 -6.09 -13.49 -3.06
N LEU A 256 -6.02 -12.20 -3.37
CA LEU A 256 -6.81 -11.16 -2.73
C LEU A 256 -7.35 -10.19 -3.78
N ASP A 257 -8.67 -10.03 -3.81
CA ASP A 257 -9.35 -9.06 -4.66
C ASP A 257 -9.86 -7.89 -3.80
N ILE A 258 -9.41 -6.68 -4.12
CA ILE A 258 -9.71 -5.47 -3.35
C ILE A 258 -10.30 -4.39 -4.25
N THR A 259 -11.35 -3.74 -3.77
CA THR A 259 -12.07 -2.68 -4.48
C THR A 259 -12.28 -1.47 -3.58
N SER A 260 -11.85 -0.29 -4.02
CA SER A 260 -12.23 0.98 -3.36
C SER A 260 -12.98 1.90 -4.31
N ALA A 261 -14.11 2.42 -3.86
CA ALA A 261 -14.95 3.32 -4.66
C ALA A 261 -14.38 4.75 -4.76
N GLN A 262 -13.82 5.29 -3.67
CA GLN A 262 -13.42 6.71 -3.59
C GLN A 262 -11.97 6.93 -3.13
N GLY A 263 -11.45 6.04 -2.28
CA GLY A 263 -10.08 6.13 -1.77
C GLY A 263 -9.17 5.06 -2.36
N LYS A 264 -8.13 4.66 -1.62
CA LYS A 264 -7.13 3.72 -2.09
C LYS A 264 -7.62 2.28 -1.97
N ALA A 265 -7.38 1.45 -2.97
CA ALA A 265 -7.64 0.01 -2.83
C ALA A 265 -6.68 -0.63 -1.80
N LEU A 266 -5.41 -0.23 -1.84
CA LEU A 266 -4.37 -0.68 -0.92
C LEU A 266 -3.60 0.51 -0.37
N ASP A 267 -3.44 0.59 0.95
CA ASP A 267 -2.69 1.65 1.63
C ASP A 267 -1.72 1.04 2.65
N LEU A 268 -0.43 0.99 2.30
CA LEU A 268 0.63 0.51 3.17
C LEU A 268 1.48 1.67 3.64
N ASP A 269 1.62 1.84 4.95
CA ASP A 269 2.42 2.93 5.53
C ASP A 269 3.06 2.50 6.87
N GLY A 270 3.89 3.36 7.44
CA GLY A 270 4.48 3.21 8.77
C GLY A 270 5.48 2.05 8.90
N GLY A 271 6.16 1.68 7.81
CA GLY A 271 7.12 0.57 7.81
C GLY A 271 6.43 -0.81 7.74
N THR A 272 5.28 -0.89 7.08
CA THR A 272 4.55 -2.14 6.94
C THR A 272 5.33 -3.15 6.10
N ASN A 273 5.27 -4.43 6.47
CA ASN A 273 5.88 -5.52 5.71
C ASN A 273 4.82 -6.49 5.19
N TRP A 274 4.61 -6.51 3.86
CA TRP A 274 3.69 -7.41 3.19
C TRP A 274 4.45 -8.46 2.36
N MET A 275 4.30 -9.73 2.74
CA MET A 275 4.88 -10.87 2.02
C MET A 275 3.79 -11.74 1.41
N GLY A 276 3.77 -11.79 0.07
CA GLY A 276 2.75 -12.45 -0.74
C GLY A 276 3.07 -13.86 -1.22
N TRP A 277 4.24 -14.45 -0.90
CA TRP A 277 4.58 -15.86 -1.16
C TRP A 277 4.07 -16.47 -2.49
N GLY A 278 4.25 -15.74 -3.60
CA GLY A 278 3.80 -16.24 -4.92
C GLY A 278 2.34 -15.94 -5.26
N GLN A 279 1.65 -15.07 -4.53
CA GLN A 279 0.22 -14.79 -4.68
C GLN A 279 -0.05 -13.46 -5.39
N SER A 280 -1.28 -13.32 -5.88
CA SER A 280 -1.77 -12.17 -6.61
C SER A 280 -2.57 -11.20 -5.73
N ILE A 281 -2.45 -9.92 -6.01
CA ILE A 281 -3.39 -8.89 -5.58
C ILE A 281 -4.03 -8.28 -6.83
N THR A 282 -5.35 -8.32 -6.90
CA THR A 282 -6.14 -7.58 -7.89
C THR A 282 -6.76 -6.37 -7.21
N ALA A 283 -6.36 -5.17 -7.60
CA ALA A 283 -6.83 -3.92 -7.05
C ALA A 283 -7.65 -3.14 -8.07
N THR A 284 -8.96 -3.06 -7.83
CA THR A 284 -9.88 -2.31 -8.68
C THR A 284 -10.35 -1.03 -7.99
N GLY A 285 -10.64 0.00 -8.78
CA GLY A 285 -10.98 1.33 -8.28
C GLY A 285 -9.81 2.31 -8.42
N ASN A 286 -9.63 3.19 -7.42
CA ASN A 286 -8.60 4.24 -7.47
C ASN A 286 -7.19 3.69 -7.12
N ASN A 287 -6.36 4.53 -6.52
CA ASN A 287 -4.92 4.32 -6.40
C ASN A 287 -4.55 3.22 -5.39
N ILE A 288 -3.32 2.74 -5.47
CA ILE A 288 -2.65 2.05 -4.37
C ILE A 288 -1.46 2.89 -3.87
N LEU A 289 -1.21 2.87 -2.57
CA LEU A 289 -0.06 3.51 -1.94
C LEU A 289 0.81 2.48 -1.22
N ILE A 290 2.12 2.57 -1.48
CA ILE A 290 3.17 1.87 -0.73
C ILE A 290 4.14 2.94 -0.21
N GLY A 291 3.91 3.39 1.02
CA GLY A 291 4.57 4.54 1.64
C GLY A 291 5.26 4.23 2.98
N GLY A 292 5.88 5.25 3.55
CA GLY A 292 6.49 5.25 4.89
C GLY A 292 7.51 4.14 5.15
N GLY A 293 8.33 3.79 4.17
CA GLY A 293 9.33 2.72 4.28
C GLY A 293 8.74 1.32 4.24
N SER A 294 7.52 1.17 3.71
CA SER A 294 6.84 -0.13 3.63
C SER A 294 7.41 -1.01 2.52
N THR A 295 7.24 -2.31 2.66
CA THR A 295 7.59 -3.30 1.64
C THR A 295 6.34 -4.05 1.18
N LEU A 296 6.13 -4.12 -0.14
CA LEU A 296 5.19 -5.02 -0.77
C LEU A 296 5.95 -6.01 -1.66
N ALA A 297 5.82 -7.31 -1.38
CA ALA A 297 6.37 -8.36 -2.23
C ALA A 297 5.28 -9.36 -2.61
N VAL A 298 4.89 -9.40 -3.89
CA VAL A 298 3.83 -10.28 -4.42
C VAL A 298 4.28 -10.93 -5.73
N ASP A 299 3.55 -11.90 -6.26
CA ASP A 299 3.83 -12.42 -7.60
C ASP A 299 3.19 -11.53 -8.66
N ILE A 300 1.90 -11.28 -8.52
CA ILE A 300 1.11 -10.47 -9.45
C ILE A 300 0.49 -9.30 -8.69
N LEU A 301 0.67 -8.10 -9.23
CA LEU A 301 -0.02 -6.89 -8.80
C LEU A 301 -0.74 -6.30 -10.00
N ASP A 302 -2.06 -6.49 -10.06
CA ASP A 302 -2.91 -5.97 -11.13
C ASP A 302 -3.78 -4.83 -10.61
N VAL A 303 -3.67 -3.65 -11.23
CA VAL A 303 -4.23 -2.41 -10.68
C VAL A 303 -4.94 -1.60 -11.77
N THR A 304 -6.19 -1.19 -11.53
CA THR A 304 -6.87 -0.28 -12.47
C THR A 304 -6.49 1.20 -12.27
N GLY A 305 -6.07 1.56 -11.05
CA GLY A 305 -5.66 2.92 -10.69
C GLY A 305 -4.16 3.19 -10.80
N VAL A 306 -3.75 4.33 -10.23
CA VAL A 306 -2.35 4.72 -10.11
C VAL A 306 -1.65 3.88 -9.05
N ILE A 307 -0.38 3.53 -9.31
CA ILE A 307 0.50 2.92 -8.32
C ILE A 307 1.47 3.98 -7.80
N ASP A 308 1.35 4.32 -6.51
CA ASP A 308 2.24 5.28 -5.84
C ASP A 308 3.17 4.53 -4.87
N VAL A 309 4.50 4.68 -5.05
CA VAL A 309 5.53 4.09 -4.19
C VAL A 309 6.45 5.19 -3.66
N GLU A 310 6.41 5.48 -2.36
CA GLU A 310 7.03 6.67 -1.79
C GLU A 310 7.80 6.42 -0.49
N ASN A 311 8.62 7.39 -0.08
CA ASN A 311 9.20 7.46 1.25
C ASN A 311 10.05 6.23 1.62
N THR A 312 11.07 5.91 0.81
CA THR A 312 12.01 4.77 1.04
C THR A 312 11.35 3.39 1.03
N SER A 313 10.24 3.27 0.32
CA SER A 313 9.50 2.01 0.21
C SER A 313 10.06 1.09 -0.86
N LEU A 314 9.67 -0.18 -0.79
CA LEU A 314 10.12 -1.24 -1.68
C LEU A 314 8.93 -2.01 -2.26
N LEU A 315 8.84 -2.04 -3.59
CA LEU A 315 7.87 -2.88 -4.30
C LEU A 315 8.60 -3.98 -5.08
N LYS A 316 8.23 -5.23 -4.84
CA LYS A 316 8.68 -6.41 -5.57
C LYS A 316 7.49 -7.13 -6.19
N ALA A 317 7.53 -7.35 -7.50
CA ALA A 317 6.53 -8.13 -8.20
C ALA A 317 7.13 -8.90 -9.38
N THR A 318 6.64 -10.10 -9.65
CA THR A 318 6.96 -10.78 -10.92
C THR A 318 6.22 -10.08 -12.05
N ASN A 319 4.92 -9.85 -11.91
CA ASN A 319 4.11 -9.17 -12.90
C ASN A 319 3.40 -7.99 -12.26
N LEU A 320 3.66 -6.79 -12.79
CA LEU A 320 2.93 -5.57 -12.46
C LEU A 320 2.13 -5.13 -13.68
N SER A 321 0.84 -4.94 -13.50
CA SER A 321 -0.03 -4.25 -14.46
C SER A 321 -0.72 -3.08 -13.80
N SER A 322 -0.68 -1.92 -14.47
CA SER A 322 -1.51 -0.77 -14.14
C SER A 322 -2.16 -0.25 -15.40
N THR A 323 -3.47 0.05 -15.38
CA THR A 323 -4.10 0.78 -16.49
C THR A 323 -3.83 2.28 -16.45
N SER A 324 -3.17 2.78 -15.40
CA SER A 324 -2.87 4.19 -15.18
C SER A 324 -1.36 4.43 -15.02
N ASN A 325 -0.98 5.47 -14.27
CA ASN A 325 0.41 5.85 -14.04
C ASN A 325 1.08 4.98 -12.96
N LEU A 326 2.39 4.85 -13.07
CA LEU A 326 3.28 4.39 -12.00
C LEU A 326 4.12 5.59 -11.52
N GLN A 327 4.01 5.94 -10.24
CA GLN A 327 4.73 7.05 -9.62
C GLN A 327 5.63 6.52 -8.50
N VAL A 328 6.92 6.82 -8.57
CA VAL A 328 7.91 6.33 -7.62
C VAL A 328 8.75 7.51 -7.14
N SER A 329 8.76 7.73 -5.83
CA SER A 329 9.46 8.85 -5.20
C SER A 329 10.30 8.39 -4.03
N ASN A 330 11.63 8.58 -4.12
CA ASN A 330 12.59 8.16 -3.12
C ASN A 330 12.45 6.68 -2.73
N SER A 331 12.23 5.79 -3.70
CA SER A 331 11.87 4.38 -3.46
C SER A 331 12.54 3.43 -4.46
N GLU A 332 12.43 2.13 -4.20
CA GLU A 332 13.00 1.08 -5.05
C GLU A 332 11.92 0.09 -5.54
N LEU A 333 11.98 -0.24 -6.82
CA LEU A 333 11.18 -1.29 -7.43
C LEU A 333 12.09 -2.40 -7.97
N ASN A 334 11.64 -3.65 -7.82
CA ASN A 334 12.24 -4.82 -8.45
C ASN A 334 11.15 -5.64 -9.13
N LEU A 335 11.13 -5.59 -10.46
CA LEU A 335 10.08 -6.16 -11.29
C LEU A 335 10.66 -7.18 -12.27
N VAL A 336 9.91 -8.22 -12.62
CA VAL A 336 10.23 -9.04 -13.81
C VAL A 336 9.57 -8.41 -15.02
N ASN A 337 8.24 -8.35 -15.04
CA ASN A 337 7.45 -7.72 -16.09
C ASN A 337 6.62 -6.56 -15.54
N ALA A 338 6.61 -5.44 -16.27
CA ALA A 338 5.77 -4.29 -15.97
C ALA A 338 4.99 -3.86 -17.22
N THR A 339 3.67 -3.70 -17.10
CA THR A 339 2.82 -3.09 -18.12
C THR A 339 2.07 -1.92 -17.50
N VAL A 340 2.37 -0.70 -17.95
CA VAL A 340 1.82 0.54 -17.41
C VAL A 340 1.09 1.27 -18.53
N GLY A 341 -0.23 1.38 -18.43
CA GLY A 341 -1.06 2.06 -19.43
C GLY A 341 -0.76 3.56 -19.53
N GLY A 342 -0.31 4.17 -18.44
CA GLY A 342 0.07 5.58 -18.37
C GLY A 342 1.58 5.82 -18.35
N ASN A 343 1.94 6.95 -17.75
CA ASN A 343 3.33 7.37 -17.58
C ASN A 343 3.97 6.66 -16.38
N THR A 344 5.26 6.38 -16.53
CA THR A 344 6.13 5.81 -15.51
C THR A 344 7.07 6.91 -15.03
N ASN A 345 6.84 7.47 -13.83
CA ASN A 345 7.54 8.63 -13.32
C ASN A 345 8.37 8.27 -12.07
N PHE A 346 9.67 8.55 -12.12
CA PHE A 346 10.62 8.22 -11.06
C PHE A 346 11.37 9.46 -10.60
N TYR A 347 11.33 9.73 -9.30
CA TYR A 347 12.00 10.83 -8.64
C TYR A 347 12.91 10.27 -7.54
N MET A 348 14.22 10.49 -7.62
CA MET A 348 15.20 9.98 -6.64
C MET A 348 15.08 8.47 -6.38
N SER A 349 14.76 7.70 -7.42
CA SER A 349 14.30 6.31 -7.26
C SER A 349 15.11 5.33 -8.09
N LYS A 350 14.91 4.04 -7.81
CA LYS A 350 15.57 2.94 -8.51
C LYS A 350 14.57 1.96 -9.08
N LEU A 351 14.79 1.49 -10.31
CA LEU A 351 14.10 0.32 -10.86
C LEU A 351 15.12 -0.68 -11.43
N ASN A 352 14.89 -1.94 -11.09
CA ASN A 352 15.37 -3.08 -11.88
C ASN A 352 14.16 -3.79 -12.48
N ALA A 353 14.07 -3.82 -13.81
CA ALA A 353 13.01 -4.52 -14.54
C ALA A 353 13.62 -5.39 -15.65
N GLN A 354 13.14 -6.62 -15.84
CA GLN A 354 13.52 -7.39 -17.03
C GLN A 354 12.80 -6.84 -18.25
N ASN A 355 11.49 -6.65 -18.16
CA ASN A 355 10.65 -6.16 -19.25
C ASN A 355 9.75 -5.01 -18.78
N ILE A 356 9.68 -3.92 -19.55
CA ILE A 356 8.73 -2.82 -19.31
C ILE A 356 8.03 -2.36 -20.58
N ASN A 357 6.70 -2.35 -20.53
CA ASN A 357 5.85 -1.71 -21.52
C ASN A 357 5.15 -0.53 -20.86
N ALA A 358 5.40 0.68 -21.36
CA ALA A 358 4.78 1.89 -20.81
C ALA A 358 4.44 2.92 -21.90
N THR A 359 3.55 3.85 -21.56
CA THR A 359 3.28 5.00 -22.44
C THR A 359 4.48 5.94 -22.42
N GLY A 360 4.81 6.55 -21.29
CA GLY A 360 5.97 7.44 -21.15
C GLY A 360 6.90 7.00 -20.02
N LEU A 361 8.16 7.43 -20.08
CA LEU A 361 9.15 7.22 -19.02
C LEU A 361 9.78 8.55 -18.64
N TYR A 362 9.68 8.93 -17.37
CA TYR A 362 10.28 10.14 -16.84
C TYR A 362 11.18 9.81 -15.63
N LEU A 363 12.46 10.16 -15.73
CA LEU A 363 13.46 9.96 -14.70
C LEU A 363 14.00 11.31 -14.23
N TRP A 364 13.98 11.52 -12.92
CA TRP A 364 14.57 12.67 -12.24
C TRP A 364 15.47 12.19 -11.10
N ASN A 365 16.77 12.44 -11.20
CA ASN A 365 17.77 11.94 -10.24
C ASN A 365 17.61 10.45 -9.91
N SER A 366 17.28 9.64 -10.92
CA SER A 366 16.89 8.24 -10.75
C SER A 366 17.77 7.30 -11.55
N SER A 367 17.91 6.05 -11.10
CA SER A 367 18.72 5.03 -11.77
C SER A 367 17.87 3.82 -12.18
N PHE A 368 18.02 3.38 -13.41
CA PHE A 368 17.08 2.44 -14.01
C PHE A 368 17.80 1.41 -14.88
N ASN A 369 17.45 0.14 -14.72
CA ASN A 369 17.95 -0.95 -15.55
C ASN A 369 16.76 -1.70 -16.20
N ILE A 370 16.78 -1.83 -17.53
CA ILE A 370 15.75 -2.48 -18.35
C ILE A 370 16.44 -3.47 -19.31
N SER A 371 16.02 -4.73 -19.32
CA SER A 371 16.58 -5.73 -20.26
C SER A 371 15.80 -5.88 -21.56
N SER A 372 14.52 -5.48 -21.57
CA SER A 372 13.66 -5.42 -22.75
C SER A 372 12.45 -4.50 -22.49
N GLY A 373 11.81 -4.04 -23.56
CA GLY A 373 10.59 -3.25 -23.40
C GLY A 373 10.15 -2.46 -24.61
N ASN A 374 9.08 -1.69 -24.41
CA ASN A 374 8.54 -0.76 -25.37
C ASN A 374 7.98 0.47 -24.67
N ILE A 375 8.59 1.64 -24.95
CA ILE A 375 8.12 2.94 -24.47
C ILE A 375 7.57 3.71 -25.68
N THR A 376 6.25 3.84 -25.71
CA THR A 376 5.52 4.28 -26.91
C THR A 376 5.47 5.80 -27.09
N ALA A 377 5.74 6.58 -26.04
CA ALA A 377 5.90 8.03 -26.03
C ALA A 377 7.33 8.43 -25.62
N PHE A 378 7.50 9.64 -25.08
CA PHE A 378 8.82 10.16 -24.72
C PHE A 378 9.40 9.49 -23.47
N THR A 379 10.69 9.22 -23.57
CA THR A 379 11.60 8.88 -22.48
C THR A 379 12.42 10.12 -22.14
N THR A 380 12.26 10.65 -20.94
CA THR A 380 12.93 11.87 -20.48
C THR A 380 13.80 11.56 -19.27
N LEU A 381 15.08 11.90 -19.37
CA LEU A 381 16.06 11.72 -18.30
C LEU A 381 16.57 13.10 -17.88
N THR A 382 16.45 13.43 -16.59
CA THR A 382 16.83 14.74 -16.05
C THR A 382 17.57 14.60 -14.73
N GLU A 383 18.35 15.63 -14.38
CA GLU A 383 19.02 15.77 -13.09
C GLU A 383 19.86 14.55 -12.67
N ARG A 384 20.89 14.22 -13.44
CA ARG A 384 21.83 13.11 -13.16
C ARG A 384 21.15 11.74 -13.12
N SER A 385 20.12 11.55 -13.93
CA SER A 385 19.50 10.24 -14.09
C SER A 385 20.40 9.31 -14.90
N LEU A 386 20.28 8.01 -14.63
CA LEU A 386 20.96 6.95 -15.36
C LEU A 386 19.93 5.94 -15.88
N LEU A 387 19.88 5.74 -17.19
CA LEU A 387 19.14 4.66 -17.82
C LEU A 387 20.11 3.68 -18.47
N ARG A 388 20.05 2.42 -18.04
CA ARG A 388 20.66 1.29 -18.73
C ARG A 388 19.56 0.46 -19.37
N VAL A 389 19.62 0.29 -20.67
CA VAL A 389 18.53 -0.32 -21.42
C VAL A 389 19.06 -1.27 -22.49
N GLU A 390 18.39 -2.41 -22.66
CA GLU A 390 18.69 -3.39 -23.70
C GLU A 390 17.41 -3.79 -24.44
N ASN A 391 17.53 -4.21 -25.71
CA ASN A 391 16.43 -4.82 -26.49
C ASN A 391 15.09 -4.06 -26.38
N THR A 392 15.14 -2.73 -26.47
CA THR A 392 14.00 -1.86 -26.16
C THR A 392 13.74 -0.88 -27.30
N THR A 393 12.46 -0.64 -27.55
CA THR A 393 11.99 0.44 -28.44
C THR A 393 11.66 1.69 -27.64
N LEU A 394 12.23 2.83 -28.05
CA LEU A 394 12.00 4.15 -27.47
C LEU A 394 11.50 5.12 -28.56
N SER A 395 10.25 5.56 -28.49
CA SER A 395 9.66 6.47 -29.49
C SER A 395 10.28 7.87 -29.51
N GLY A 396 10.85 8.31 -28.40
CA GLY A 396 11.55 9.58 -28.31
C GLY A 396 12.39 9.60 -27.05
N VAL A 397 13.60 10.12 -27.14
CA VAL A 397 14.54 10.20 -26.03
C VAL A 397 14.99 11.64 -25.89
N LEU A 398 14.81 12.19 -24.70
CA LEU A 398 15.46 13.40 -24.23
C LEU A 398 16.38 13.03 -23.08
N VAL A 399 17.69 13.14 -23.29
CA VAL A 399 18.69 12.99 -22.23
C VAL A 399 19.20 14.38 -21.86
N ASN A 400 18.92 14.84 -20.65
CA ASN A 400 19.30 16.17 -20.18
C ASN A 400 20.10 16.06 -18.88
N ASN A 401 21.37 16.50 -18.88
CA ASN A 401 22.27 16.42 -17.72
C ASN A 401 22.24 15.02 -17.07
N SER A 402 22.21 13.97 -17.90
CA SER A 402 21.91 12.59 -17.54
C SER A 402 22.64 11.62 -18.48
N THR A 403 22.56 10.33 -18.19
CA THR A 403 23.19 9.29 -19.01
C THR A 403 22.16 8.27 -19.48
N LEU A 404 22.13 8.02 -20.78
CA LEU A 404 21.52 6.83 -21.37
C LEU A 404 22.63 5.94 -21.90
N SER A 405 22.63 4.68 -21.48
CA SER A 405 23.52 3.66 -22.04
C SER A 405 22.74 2.41 -22.42
N GLY A 406 23.11 1.73 -23.50
CA GLY A 406 22.38 0.54 -23.90
C GLY A 406 22.84 -0.17 -25.16
N GLN A 407 22.15 -1.27 -25.46
CA GLN A 407 22.43 -2.09 -26.64
C GLN A 407 21.14 -2.60 -27.29
N SER A 408 21.20 -2.85 -28.61
CA SER A 408 20.05 -3.40 -29.36
C SER A 408 18.78 -2.55 -29.22
N LEU A 409 18.94 -1.23 -29.27
CA LEU A 409 17.84 -0.28 -29.13
C LEU A 409 17.25 0.09 -30.49
N THR A 410 15.95 0.37 -30.52
CA THR A 410 15.31 1.11 -31.61
C THR A 410 14.85 2.46 -31.07
N ILE A 411 15.57 3.52 -31.43
CA ILE A 411 15.25 4.88 -31.01
C ILE A 411 14.66 5.62 -32.21
N LEU A 412 13.46 6.15 -32.06
CA LEU A 412 12.87 6.94 -33.15
C LEU A 412 13.52 8.34 -33.20
N ASN A 413 13.43 9.14 -32.15
CA ASN A 413 14.14 10.43 -32.04
C ASN A 413 15.06 10.44 -30.81
N ALA A 414 16.26 11.01 -30.94
CA ALA A 414 17.17 11.19 -29.82
C ALA A 414 17.66 12.64 -29.74
N ASP A 415 17.51 13.24 -28.57
CA ASP A 415 17.91 14.60 -28.25
C ASP A 415 18.74 14.58 -26.96
N ILE A 416 20.03 14.90 -27.09
CA ILE A 416 21.04 14.76 -26.03
C ILE A 416 21.58 16.15 -25.67
N GLN A 417 21.26 16.65 -24.48
CA GLN A 417 21.48 18.05 -24.10
C GLN A 417 22.11 18.26 -22.72
N ASN A 418 22.75 19.40 -22.56
CA ASN A 418 23.22 19.98 -21.30
C ASN A 418 24.13 19.04 -20.49
N ASN A 419 25.31 18.71 -21.02
CA ASN A 419 26.26 17.78 -20.41
C ASN A 419 25.67 16.36 -20.25
N ALA A 420 24.82 15.94 -21.18
CA ALA A 420 24.30 14.58 -21.22
C ALA A 420 25.28 13.63 -21.92
N MET A 421 25.11 12.34 -21.62
CA MET A 421 25.84 11.26 -22.28
C MET A 421 24.88 10.25 -22.88
N LEU A 422 25.10 9.93 -24.15
CA LEU A 422 24.52 8.79 -24.83
C LEU A 422 25.64 7.78 -25.15
N ASP A 423 25.47 6.53 -24.77
CA ASP A 423 26.42 5.45 -25.07
C ASP A 423 25.67 4.22 -25.55
N ILE A 424 25.61 4.01 -26.86
CA ILE A 424 24.81 2.94 -27.45
C ILE A 424 25.58 2.09 -28.44
N THR A 425 25.30 0.80 -28.39
CA THR A 425 25.90 -0.23 -29.26
C THR A 425 24.81 -0.98 -30.02
N THR A 426 25.11 -1.48 -31.22
CA THR A 426 24.24 -2.38 -32.02
C THR A 426 22.77 -1.93 -32.14
N SER A 427 22.54 -0.62 -32.30
CA SER A 427 21.22 0.01 -32.20
C SER A 427 20.81 0.70 -33.51
N THR A 428 19.53 1.06 -33.62
CA THR A 428 18.96 1.77 -34.78
C THR A 428 18.37 3.11 -34.35
N ILE A 429 18.69 4.17 -35.08
CA ILE A 429 18.05 5.49 -34.94
C ILE A 429 17.28 5.79 -36.24
N THR A 430 15.97 5.99 -36.16
CA THR A 430 15.11 6.05 -37.36
C THR A 430 14.62 7.45 -37.76
N SER A 431 14.81 8.46 -36.93
CA SER A 431 14.45 9.87 -37.20
C SER A 431 15.58 10.78 -36.72
N ASN A 432 15.29 11.93 -36.11
CA ASN A 432 16.29 12.94 -35.79
C ASN A 432 17.24 12.50 -34.68
N PHE A 433 18.50 12.89 -34.84
CA PHE A 433 19.55 12.73 -33.85
C PHE A 433 20.23 14.08 -33.63
N ASP A 434 20.05 14.63 -32.43
CA ASP A 434 20.54 15.94 -32.02
C ASP A 434 21.42 15.80 -30.77
N VAL A 435 22.63 16.38 -30.80
CA VAL A 435 23.58 16.39 -29.66
C VAL A 435 24.06 17.81 -29.43
N ASP A 436 23.65 18.39 -28.30
CA ASP A 436 23.80 19.81 -28.00
C ASP A 436 24.41 20.08 -26.61
N SER A 437 24.98 21.28 -26.45
CA SER A 437 25.33 21.87 -25.16
C SER A 437 26.31 21.05 -24.31
N ASN A 438 27.52 20.85 -24.83
CA ASN A 438 28.62 20.10 -24.22
C ASN A 438 28.26 18.65 -23.89
N SER A 439 27.42 18.03 -24.72
CA SER A 439 27.03 16.64 -24.54
C SER A 439 27.95 15.71 -25.31
N THR A 440 27.93 14.42 -24.94
CA THR A 440 28.73 13.39 -25.58
C THR A 440 27.83 12.27 -26.10
N ALA A 441 28.06 11.83 -27.32
CA ALA A 441 27.48 10.59 -27.84
C ALA A 441 28.56 9.61 -28.31
N ILE A 442 28.45 8.35 -27.87
CA ILE A 442 29.27 7.23 -28.32
C ILE A 442 28.34 6.27 -29.06
N LEU A 443 28.63 6.04 -30.34
CA LEU A 443 27.80 5.29 -31.27
C LEU A 443 28.63 4.16 -31.89
N GLU A 444 28.38 2.92 -31.48
CA GLU A 444 29.05 1.73 -32.01
C GLU A 444 28.07 0.79 -32.72
N ASP A 445 28.41 0.34 -33.93
CA ASP A 445 27.55 -0.51 -34.76
C ASP A 445 26.10 0.00 -34.92
N ILE A 446 25.95 1.31 -35.15
CA ILE A 446 24.64 1.97 -35.27
C ILE A 446 24.16 2.00 -36.71
N THR A 447 22.88 1.66 -36.91
CA THR A 447 22.15 1.92 -38.16
C THR A 447 21.36 3.21 -38.04
N PHE A 448 21.71 4.22 -38.83
CA PHE A 448 20.97 5.48 -38.88
C PHE A 448 20.10 5.57 -40.15
N ASN A 449 18.79 5.64 -39.96
CA ASN A 449 17.79 5.77 -41.03
C ASN A 449 17.08 7.14 -41.05
N GLY A 450 17.41 8.02 -40.12
CA GLY A 450 16.77 9.33 -39.97
C GLY A 450 17.08 10.35 -41.04
N SER A 451 16.45 11.53 -40.96
CA SER A 451 16.66 12.65 -41.90
C SER A 451 17.76 13.62 -41.50
N GLN A 452 18.07 13.76 -40.20
CA GLN A 452 18.96 14.80 -39.68
C GLN A 452 19.90 14.26 -38.62
N PHE A 453 21.18 14.65 -38.69
CA PHE A 453 22.21 14.35 -37.71
C PHE A 453 22.92 15.66 -37.34
N ASN A 454 22.51 16.26 -36.22
CA ASN A 454 22.92 17.59 -35.81
C ASN A 454 23.81 17.53 -34.56
N ILE A 455 24.89 18.31 -34.56
CA ILE A 455 25.84 18.36 -33.44
C ILE A 455 26.20 19.81 -33.15
N ASN A 456 25.88 20.33 -31.97
CA ASN A 456 26.18 21.71 -31.58
C ASN A 456 26.98 21.77 -30.28
N GLN A 457 28.19 22.35 -30.34
CA GLN A 457 29.07 22.50 -29.18
C GLN A 457 29.23 21.19 -28.39
N SER A 458 29.40 20.07 -29.09
CA SER A 458 29.33 18.73 -28.51
C SER A 458 30.26 17.73 -29.21
N ASP A 459 30.46 16.59 -28.56
CA ASP A 459 31.39 15.55 -29.00
C ASP A 459 30.65 14.28 -29.40
N VAL A 460 30.92 13.77 -30.60
CA VAL A 460 30.36 12.49 -31.07
C VAL A 460 31.49 11.56 -31.52
N ARG A 461 31.47 10.33 -31.02
CA ARG A 461 32.39 9.26 -31.41
C ARG A 461 31.64 8.16 -32.13
N ILE A 462 32.09 7.83 -33.33
CA ILE A 462 31.47 6.86 -34.23
C ILE A 462 32.43 5.70 -34.44
N LEU A 463 32.01 4.50 -34.01
CA LEU A 463 32.83 3.31 -33.90
C LEU A 463 32.21 2.13 -34.67
N GLY A 464 33.06 1.14 -34.96
CA GLY A 464 32.69 -0.13 -35.55
C GLY A 464 32.18 -0.01 -36.99
N THR A 465 31.07 -0.68 -37.26
CA THR A 465 30.41 -0.71 -38.57
C THR A 465 29.43 0.44 -38.79
N THR A 466 29.32 1.38 -37.85
CA THR A 466 28.41 2.52 -37.94
C THR A 466 28.68 3.31 -39.22
N LYS A 467 27.68 3.39 -40.11
CA LYS A 467 27.77 4.20 -41.33
C LYS A 467 27.05 5.52 -41.11
N MET A 468 27.82 6.59 -40.93
CA MET A 468 27.27 7.92 -40.79
C MET A 468 26.73 8.43 -42.14
N PRO A 469 25.51 8.99 -42.18
CA PRO A 469 25.00 9.64 -43.39
C PRO A 469 25.67 11.01 -43.55
N THR A 470 26.84 11.06 -44.18
CA THR A 470 27.63 12.30 -44.35
C THR A 470 26.86 13.44 -45.04
N SER A 471 25.86 13.13 -45.86
CA SER A 471 24.96 14.12 -46.48
C SER A 471 23.92 14.74 -45.54
N LYS A 472 23.73 14.19 -44.35
CA LYS A 472 22.76 14.62 -43.33
C LYS A 472 23.42 15.20 -42.08
N LEU A 473 24.75 15.20 -42.04
CA LEU A 473 25.55 15.67 -40.92
C LEU A 473 25.70 17.20 -40.96
N ALA A 474 25.38 17.86 -39.85
CA ALA A 474 25.60 19.29 -39.66
C ALA A 474 26.18 19.57 -38.26
N CYS A 475 27.28 20.34 -38.23
CA CYS A 475 27.93 20.78 -37.00
C CYS A 475 27.90 22.31 -36.83
N TRP A 476 27.79 22.75 -35.57
CA TRP A 476 27.87 24.15 -35.14
C TRP A 476 28.73 24.31 -33.89
N GLY A 477 29.29 25.50 -33.68
CA GLY A 477 29.93 25.84 -32.40
C GLY A 477 31.15 25.01 -32.02
N LEU A 478 32.02 24.66 -32.98
CA LEU A 478 33.22 23.84 -32.76
C LEU A 478 32.95 22.40 -32.30
N SER A 479 31.84 21.79 -32.73
CA SER A 479 31.56 20.38 -32.48
C SER A 479 32.63 19.44 -33.02
N GLN A 480 32.93 18.40 -32.24
CA GLN A 480 33.90 17.37 -32.58
C GLN A 480 33.20 16.08 -33.04
N VAL A 481 33.69 15.50 -34.14
CA VAL A 481 33.26 14.19 -34.62
C VAL A 481 34.50 13.33 -34.84
N GLU A 482 34.60 12.24 -34.08
CA GLU A 482 35.61 11.20 -34.28
C GLU A 482 34.97 10.02 -35.01
N TYR A 483 35.55 9.62 -36.14
CA TYR A 483 35.07 8.49 -36.94
C TYR A 483 36.16 7.43 -37.05
N GLU A 484 35.89 6.21 -36.58
CA GLU A 484 36.88 5.13 -36.59
C GLU A 484 37.38 4.83 -38.02
N GLY A 485 38.71 4.75 -38.16
CA GLY A 485 39.36 4.50 -39.44
C GLY A 485 39.43 5.71 -40.37
N ASN A 486 39.02 6.91 -39.91
CA ASN A 486 39.07 8.14 -40.68
C ASN A 486 39.77 9.25 -39.90
N ASN A 487 40.81 9.82 -40.50
CA ASN A 487 41.63 10.85 -39.89
C ASN A 487 41.32 12.26 -40.44
N ASP A 488 40.33 12.38 -41.33
CA ASP A 488 39.91 13.66 -41.92
C ASP A 488 38.39 13.65 -42.17
N ILE A 489 37.64 14.18 -41.20
CA ILE A 489 36.19 14.28 -41.29
C ILE A 489 35.77 15.29 -42.38
N LEU A 490 36.58 16.30 -42.66
CA LEU A 490 36.31 17.30 -43.70
C LEU A 490 36.47 16.70 -45.11
N ALA A 491 37.37 15.73 -45.30
CA ALA A 491 37.43 14.98 -46.56
C ALA A 491 36.17 14.11 -46.77
N THR A 492 35.56 13.64 -45.69
CA THR A 492 34.47 12.64 -45.73
C THR A 492 33.08 13.28 -45.73
N ALA A 493 32.96 14.44 -45.10
CA ALA A 493 31.75 15.26 -45.07
C ALA A 493 32.13 16.73 -45.29
N PRO A 494 32.52 17.14 -46.52
CA PRO A 494 33.08 18.46 -46.80
C PRO A 494 32.13 19.64 -46.53
N ASN A 495 30.84 19.37 -46.38
CA ASN A 495 29.82 20.37 -46.09
C ASN A 495 29.44 20.44 -44.60
N SER A 496 30.05 19.63 -43.72
CA SER A 496 29.52 19.39 -42.37
C SER A 496 29.97 20.38 -41.29
N ASN A 497 30.95 21.26 -41.53
CA ASN A 497 31.58 22.12 -40.50
C ASN A 497 32.13 21.39 -39.25
N CYS A 498 32.15 20.06 -39.25
CA CYS A 498 32.62 19.27 -38.11
C CYS A 498 34.14 19.25 -38.07
N LEU A 499 34.70 19.16 -36.86
CA LEU A 499 36.14 19.03 -36.66
C LEU A 499 36.45 17.65 -36.09
N ASP A 500 37.55 17.03 -36.53
CA ASP A 500 38.14 15.90 -35.82
C ASP A 500 39.29 16.37 -34.91
N GLN A 501 39.83 15.45 -34.09
CA GLN A 501 40.91 15.77 -33.14
C GLN A 501 42.16 16.34 -33.83
N SER A 502 42.51 15.86 -35.02
CA SER A 502 43.62 16.39 -35.82
C SER A 502 43.35 17.80 -36.32
N SER A 503 42.13 18.09 -36.75
CA SER A 503 41.68 19.40 -37.22
C SER A 503 41.69 20.41 -36.09
N ILE A 504 41.23 20.01 -34.90
CA ILE A 504 41.32 20.83 -33.68
C ILE A 504 42.78 21.10 -33.32
N THR A 505 43.63 20.07 -33.33
CA THR A 505 45.07 20.23 -33.04
C THR A 505 45.72 21.20 -34.02
N THR A 506 45.43 21.05 -35.31
CA THR A 506 45.91 21.94 -36.37
C THR A 506 45.42 23.37 -36.18
N LEU A 507 44.15 23.56 -35.86
CA LEU A 507 43.57 24.87 -35.57
C LEU A 507 44.25 25.52 -34.35
N ILE A 508 44.45 24.76 -33.28
CA ILE A 508 45.16 25.21 -32.08
C ILE A 508 46.59 25.60 -32.40
N ASP A 509 47.31 24.80 -33.19
CA ASP A 509 48.69 25.07 -33.57
C ASP A 509 48.80 26.30 -34.47
N LEU A 510 47.86 26.51 -35.39
CA LEU A 510 47.74 27.73 -36.21
C LEU A 510 47.47 28.98 -35.36
N VAL A 511 46.62 28.88 -34.34
CA VAL A 511 46.36 29.98 -33.41
C VAL A 511 47.62 30.28 -32.60
N LYS A 512 48.31 29.26 -32.07
CA LYS A 512 49.57 29.41 -31.33
C LYS A 512 50.67 30.04 -32.19
N SER A 513 50.83 29.60 -33.44
CA SER A 513 51.87 30.11 -34.34
C SER A 513 51.63 31.55 -34.78
N ASN A 514 50.38 32.02 -34.78
CA ASN A 514 50.02 33.40 -35.09
C ASN A 514 49.97 34.31 -33.85
N HIS A 515 50.27 33.80 -32.65
CA HIS A 515 50.33 34.56 -31.39
C HIS A 515 51.75 34.66 -30.81
N SER A 516 52.78 34.24 -31.53
CA SER A 516 54.15 34.69 -31.24
C SER A 516 54.20 36.20 -31.47
N ILE A 517 54.12 36.98 -30.38
CA ILE A 517 54.42 38.41 -30.37
C ILE A 517 55.84 38.55 -30.91
N PRO A 518 56.08 39.34 -31.97
CA PRO A 518 57.44 39.62 -32.41
C PRO A 518 58.19 40.30 -31.26
N GLU A 519 59.32 39.73 -30.85
CA GLU A 519 60.27 40.38 -29.92
C GLU A 519 60.80 41.70 -30.48
#